data_AF-A0A850GWW1-F1
#
_entry.id   AF-A0A850GWW1-F1
#
_cell.length_a   1.000
_cell.length_b   1.000
_cell.length_c   1.000
_cell.angle_alpha   90.00
_cell.angle_beta   90.00
_cell.angle_gamma   90.00
#
_symmetry.space_group_name_H-M   'P 1'
#
loop_
_entity.id
_entity.type
_entity.pdbx_description
1 polymer ?
#
loop_
_entity_poly.entity_id
_entity_poly.type
_entity_poly.pdbx_seq_one_letter_code
_entity_poly.pdbx_strand_id
1 'polypeptide(L)'
;MYEARSSRLVTTAIVIAAAFGSSTACVTVDGVVVREKKWESHEAKVRALAVYRLECEPQDIETTLVEATAHSPTKISVEGCDQQRTYARSLRAGYTWQPERP
;
A
#
# COMPACT_ATOMS: atom_id res chain seq x y z
N MET A 1 52.01 27.20 34.98
CA MET A 1 50.99 27.79 35.86
C MET A 1 50.31 28.89 35.07
N TYR A 2 49.02 28.76 34.70
CA TYR A 2 47.94 29.78 34.62
C TYR A 2 46.63 29.04 34.33
N GLU A 3 45.66 29.11 35.24
CA GLU A 3 44.26 28.72 35.05
C GLU A 3 43.51 29.77 34.20
N ALA A 4 42.44 29.35 33.49
CA ALA A 4 41.18 30.10 33.35
C ALA A 4 40.15 29.24 32.59
N ARG A 5 39.20 28.61 33.28
CA ARG A 5 37.80 29.04 33.45
C ARG A 5 36.96 29.12 32.16
N SER A 6 36.17 28.06 31.97
CA SER A 6 34.73 28.04 31.66
C SER A 6 34.12 29.33 31.09
N SER A 7 33.64 29.26 29.85
CA SER A 7 32.63 30.18 29.32
C SER A 7 31.72 29.47 28.33
N ARG A 8 30.61 28.95 28.87
CA ARG A 8 29.28 28.81 28.27
C ARG A 8 29.21 29.00 26.75
N LEU A 9 29.32 27.90 25.99
CA LEU A 9 28.73 27.86 24.66
C LEU A 9 27.28 27.41 24.81
N VAL A 10 26.39 28.40 24.76
CA VAL A 10 24.94 28.25 24.69
C VAL A 10 24.64 27.48 23.40
N THR A 11 24.44 26.17 23.52
CA THR A 11 24.02 25.34 22.40
C THR A 11 22.57 25.69 22.07
N THR A 12 22.40 26.64 21.14
CA THR A 12 21.11 27.01 20.58
C THR A 12 20.50 25.78 19.92
N ALA A 13 19.52 25.17 20.59
CA ALA A 13 18.75 24.07 20.04
C ALA A 13 17.96 24.58 18.83
N ILE A 14 18.41 24.21 17.63
CA ILE A 14 17.67 24.43 16.38
C ILE A 14 16.51 23.43 16.41
N VAL A 15 15.35 23.90 16.87
CA VAL A 15 14.10 23.16 16.72
C VAL A 15 13.72 23.23 15.24
N ILE A 16 14.17 22.23 14.47
CA ILE A 16 13.65 21.98 13.13
C ILE A 16 12.24 21.45 13.33
N ALA A 17 11.26 22.35 13.29
CA ALA A 17 9.87 22.00 13.14
C ALA A 17 9.73 21.30 11.78
N ALA A 18 9.83 19.97 11.79
CA ALA A 18 9.44 19.15 10.65
C ALA A 18 7.94 19.43 10.42
N ALA A 19 7.66 20.27 9.44
CA ALA A 19 6.32 20.39 8.89
C ALA A 19 5.89 18.99 8.44
N PHE A 20 5.00 18.36 9.21
CA PHE A 20 4.31 17.13 8.83
C PHE A 20 3.36 17.44 7.67
N GLY A 21 3.91 17.76 6.50
CA GLY A 21 3.21 17.62 5.25
C GLY A 21 3.06 16.14 5.00
N SER A 22 1.89 15.59 5.34
CA SER A 22 1.50 14.23 4.96
C SER A 22 1.32 14.16 3.44
N SER A 23 2.42 14.25 2.70
CA SER A 23 2.48 13.79 1.32
C SER A 23 2.27 12.28 1.40
N THR A 24 1.05 11.84 1.08
CA THR A 24 0.75 10.42 1.04
C THR A 24 1.51 9.86 -0.15
N ALA A 25 2.48 8.98 0.08
CA ALA A 25 3.23 8.33 -0.98
C ALA A 25 2.25 7.62 -1.93
N CYS A 26 2.46 7.84 -3.23
CA CYS A 26 1.74 7.18 -4.30
C CYS A 26 2.67 6.20 -5.00
N VAL A 27 2.16 5.02 -5.30
CA VAL A 27 2.85 3.99 -6.08
C VAL A 27 2.15 3.86 -7.43
N THR A 28 2.92 3.51 -8.45
CA THR A 28 2.39 3.17 -9.78
C THR A 28 2.43 1.66 -9.93
N VAL A 29 1.27 1.05 -10.14
CA VAL A 29 1.11 -0.39 -10.36
C VAL A 29 0.43 -0.55 -11.72
N ASP A 30 1.09 -1.22 -12.66
CA ASP A 30 0.59 -1.41 -14.03
C ASP A 30 0.17 -0.10 -14.73
N GLY A 31 0.92 0.99 -14.47
CA GLY A 31 0.62 2.32 -15.02
C GLY A 31 -0.50 3.08 -14.30
N VAL A 32 -1.12 2.48 -13.27
CA VAL A 32 -2.16 3.09 -12.44
C VAL A 32 -1.56 3.65 -11.16
N VAL A 33 -1.79 4.94 -10.90
CA VAL A 33 -1.31 5.61 -9.68
C VAL A 33 -2.32 5.45 -8.55
N VAL A 34 -1.87 4.94 -7.41
CA VAL A 34 -2.68 4.74 -6.21
C VAL A 34 -1.88 5.08 -4.95
N ARG A 35 -2.57 5.43 -3.86
CA ARG A 35 -1.91 5.65 -2.56
C ARG A 35 -1.30 4.35 -2.06
N GLU A 36 -0.02 4.36 -1.72
CA GLU A 36 0.76 3.20 -1.26
C GLU A 36 0.06 2.44 -0.13
N LYS A 37 -0.24 3.14 0.98
CA LYS A 37 -0.93 2.55 2.13
C LYS A 37 -2.29 1.91 1.77
N LYS A 38 -2.96 2.43 0.73
CA LYS A 38 -4.24 1.88 0.25
C LYS A 38 -4.03 0.70 -0.68
N TRP A 39 -2.97 0.71 -1.48
CA TRP A 39 -2.55 -0.46 -2.23
C TRP A 39 -2.23 -1.61 -1.29
N GLU A 40 -1.23 -1.47 -0.41
CA GLU A 40 -0.77 -2.53 0.51
C GLU A 40 -1.93 -3.14 1.32
N SER A 41 -2.80 -2.28 1.89
CA SER A 41 -3.92 -2.73 2.70
C SER A 41 -4.98 -3.51 1.89
N HIS A 42 -5.18 -3.16 0.62
CA HIS A 42 -6.17 -3.81 -0.22
C HIS A 42 -5.60 -5.06 -0.88
N GLU A 43 -4.35 -5.01 -1.33
CA GLU A 43 -3.59 -6.14 -1.85
C GLU A 43 -3.55 -7.27 -0.81
N ALA A 44 -3.15 -7.00 0.43
CA ALA A 44 -3.09 -8.01 1.48
C ALA A 44 -4.44 -8.70 1.73
N LYS A 45 -5.56 -7.94 1.67
CA LYS A 45 -6.91 -8.49 1.83
C LYS A 45 -7.30 -9.39 0.67
N VAL A 46 -7.04 -8.95 -0.56
CA VAL A 46 -7.37 -9.70 -1.77
C VAL A 46 -6.50 -10.95 -1.86
N ARG A 47 -5.21 -10.87 -1.55
CA ARG A 47 -4.29 -12.00 -1.53
C ARG A 47 -4.74 -13.07 -0.53
N ALA A 48 -5.08 -12.69 0.71
CA ALA A 48 -5.58 -13.64 1.70
C ALA A 48 -6.89 -14.32 1.25
N LEU A 49 -7.79 -13.56 0.64
CA LEU A 49 -9.04 -14.10 0.09
C LEU A 49 -8.78 -15.05 -1.08
N ALA A 50 -7.82 -14.74 -1.94
CA ALA A 50 -7.46 -15.54 -3.09
C ALA A 50 -6.80 -16.85 -2.70
N VAL A 51 -5.84 -16.84 -1.76
CA VAL A 51 -5.25 -18.06 -1.17
C VAL A 51 -6.34 -19.01 -0.68
N TYR A 52 -7.31 -18.48 0.08
CA TYR A 52 -8.42 -19.28 0.59
C TYR A 52 -9.38 -19.79 -0.50
N ARG A 53 -9.61 -19.01 -1.56
CA ARG A 53 -10.61 -19.33 -2.61
C ARG A 53 -10.07 -20.17 -3.75
N LEU A 54 -8.81 -19.95 -4.12
CA LEU A 54 -8.11 -20.67 -5.18
C LEU A 54 -7.41 -21.92 -4.66
N GLU A 55 -7.30 -22.06 -3.33
CA GLU A 55 -6.61 -23.18 -2.67
C GLU A 55 -5.14 -23.30 -3.12
N CYS A 56 -4.51 -22.15 -3.34
CA CYS A 56 -3.11 -22.01 -3.77
C CYS A 56 -2.17 -21.72 -2.62
N GLU A 57 -0.88 -22.03 -2.78
CA GLU A 57 0.12 -21.52 -1.86
C GLU A 57 0.24 -19.99 -1.99
N PRO A 58 0.50 -19.27 -0.89
CA PRO A 58 0.63 -17.81 -0.94
C PRO A 58 1.71 -17.31 -1.90
N GLN A 59 2.77 -18.09 -2.16
CA GLN A 59 3.83 -17.73 -3.10
C GLN A 59 3.43 -17.81 -4.58
N ASP A 60 2.39 -18.59 -4.90
CA ASP A 60 1.91 -18.78 -6.27
C ASP A 60 0.78 -17.80 -6.63
N ILE A 61 0.44 -16.91 -5.70
CA ILE A 61 -0.55 -15.85 -5.91
C ILE A 61 0.15 -14.56 -6.34
N GLU A 62 -0.13 -14.13 -7.56
CA GLU A 62 0.24 -12.83 -8.09
C GLU A 62 -0.99 -11.92 -8.16
N THR A 63 -0.83 -10.64 -7.82
CA THR A 63 -1.93 -9.67 -7.84
C THR A 63 -1.59 -8.47 -8.71
N THR A 64 -2.52 -8.10 -9.59
CA THR A 64 -2.36 -7.03 -10.57
C THR A 64 -3.44 -5.97 -10.35
N LEU A 65 -3.07 -4.69 -10.34
CA LEU A 65 -4.03 -3.61 -10.18
C LEU A 65 -4.72 -3.31 -11.51
N VAL A 66 -6.01 -3.64 -11.63
CA VAL A 66 -6.76 -3.45 -12.88
C VAL A 66 -7.41 -2.07 -12.94
N GLU A 67 -8.05 -1.65 -11.85
CA GLU A 67 -8.72 -0.34 -11.76
C GLU A 67 -8.55 0.26 -10.37
N ALA A 68 -8.41 1.58 -10.34
CA ALA A 68 -8.41 2.36 -9.11
C ALA A 68 -9.17 3.67 -9.29
N THR A 69 -9.64 4.21 -8.17
CA THR A 69 -9.97 5.63 -8.03
C THR A 69 -8.72 6.38 -7.56
N ALA A 70 -8.74 7.72 -7.62
CA ALA A 70 -7.65 8.58 -7.15
C ALA A 70 -7.17 8.31 -5.70
N HIS A 71 -7.91 7.52 -4.92
CA HIS A 71 -7.59 7.23 -3.53
C HIS A 71 -7.57 5.75 -3.17
N SER A 72 -8.06 4.84 -4.01
CA SER A 72 -8.19 3.42 -3.61
C SER A 72 -8.30 2.47 -4.81
N PRO A 73 -7.72 1.26 -4.71
CA PRO A 73 -7.98 0.17 -5.64
C PRO A 73 -9.47 -0.17 -5.69
N THR A 74 -10.02 -0.32 -6.89
CA THR A 74 -11.41 -0.73 -7.12
C THR A 74 -11.50 -2.10 -7.75
N LYS A 75 -10.50 -2.53 -8.50
CA LYS A 75 -10.47 -3.85 -9.15
C LYS A 75 -9.04 -4.39 -9.14
N ILE A 76 -8.87 -5.59 -8.61
CA ILE A 76 -7.59 -6.29 -8.50
C ILE A 76 -7.77 -7.65 -9.15
N SER A 77 -6.94 -7.95 -10.15
CA SER A 77 -6.84 -9.30 -10.71
C SER A 77 -5.89 -10.10 -9.85
N VAL A 78 -6.18 -11.39 -9.72
CA VAL A 78 -5.33 -12.35 -9.04
C VAL A 78 -5.14 -13.52 -9.95
N GLU A 79 -3.88 -13.90 -10.15
CA GLU A 79 -3.47 -15.09 -10.88
C GLU A 79 -2.80 -16.04 -9.90
N GLY A 80 -3.12 -17.33 -10.02
CA GLY A 80 -2.45 -18.38 -9.27
C GLY A 80 -3.05 -19.75 -9.52
N CYS A 81 -2.21 -20.79 -9.46
CA CYS A 81 -2.55 -22.18 -9.80
C CYS A 81 -3.30 -22.33 -11.13
N ASP A 82 -2.80 -21.69 -12.19
CA ASP A 82 -3.42 -21.70 -13.52
C ASP A 82 -4.86 -21.14 -13.54
N GLN A 83 -5.26 -20.40 -12.51
CA GLN A 83 -6.55 -19.73 -12.40
C GLN A 83 -6.37 -18.22 -12.30
N GLN A 84 -7.20 -17.49 -13.04
CA GLN A 84 -7.30 -16.05 -12.93
C GLN A 84 -8.66 -15.66 -12.35
N ARG A 85 -8.67 -14.74 -11.39
CA ARG A 85 -9.87 -14.19 -10.77
C ARG A 85 -9.74 -12.69 -10.59
N THR A 86 -10.78 -11.98 -10.99
CA THR A 86 -10.88 -10.55 -10.72
C THR A 86 -11.76 -10.28 -9.50
N TYR A 87 -11.24 -9.49 -8.55
CA TYR A 87 -11.96 -9.01 -7.38
C TYR A 87 -12.28 -7.53 -7.50
N ALA A 88 -13.56 -7.20 -7.44
CA ALA A 88 -14.02 -5.81 -7.41
C ALA A 88 -14.42 -5.38 -6.00
N ARG A 89 -14.14 -4.13 -5.68
CA ARG A 89 -14.51 -3.52 -4.40
C ARG A 89 -15.99 -3.13 -4.41
N SER A 90 -16.78 -3.85 -3.63
CA SER A 90 -18.14 -3.48 -3.22
C SER A 90 -18.09 -2.57 -1.99
N LEU A 91 -18.82 -1.46 -2.04
CA LEU A 91 -18.96 -0.55 -0.90
C LEU A 91 -19.65 -1.19 0.32
N ARG A 92 -20.44 -2.26 0.10
CA ARG A 92 -21.19 -2.95 1.16
C ARG A 92 -20.51 -4.24 1.65
N ALA A 93 -19.88 -4.99 0.74
CA ALA A 93 -19.39 -6.35 1.02
C ALA A 93 -17.86 -6.48 1.01
N GLY A 94 -17.11 -5.39 0.82
CA GLY A 94 -15.66 -5.47 0.64
C GLY A 94 -15.31 -6.00 -0.75
N TYR A 95 -14.33 -6.89 -0.87
CA TYR A 95 -13.95 -7.46 -2.16
C TYR A 95 -14.80 -8.67 -2.52
N THR A 96 -15.42 -8.60 -3.70
CA THR A 96 -16.24 -9.68 -4.25
C THR A 96 -15.68 -10.11 -5.58
N TRP A 97 -15.65 -11.42 -5.81
CA TRP A 97 -15.33 -12.00 -7.10
C TRP A 97 -16.28 -11.45 -8.18
N GLN A 98 -15.72 -11.10 -9.33
CA GLN A 98 -16.48 -10.84 -10.54
C GLN A 98 -16.17 -11.91 -11.59
N PRO A 99 -17.19 -12.55 -12.18
CA PRO A 99 -16.97 -13.35 -13.38
C PRO A 99 -16.41 -12.44 -14.47
N GLU A 100 -15.29 -12.83 -15.05
CA GLU A 100 -14.82 -12.22 -16.29
C GLU A 100 -15.89 -12.50 -17.34
N ARG A 101 -16.44 -11.43 -17.94
CA ARG A 101 -17.36 -11.62 -19.07
C ARG A 101 -16.53 -12.09 -20.27
N PRO A 102 -16.96 -13.15 -20.97
CA PRO A 102 -16.30 -13.64 -22.16
C PRO A 102 -16.30 -12.62 -23.30
#